data_AF-A0A8X8YH37-F1
#
_entry.id   AF-A0A8X8YH37-F1
#
_cell.length_a   1.000
_cell.length_b   1.000
_cell.length_c   1.000
_cell.angle_alpha   90.00
_cell.angle_beta   90.00
_cell.angle_gamma   90.00
#
_symmetry.space_group_name_H-M   'P 1'
#
loop_
_entity.id
_entity.type
_entity.pdbx_description
1 polymer ?
#
loop_
_entity_poly.entity_id
_entity_poly.type
_entity_poly.pdbx_seq_one_letter_code
_entity_poly.pdbx_strand_id
1 'polypeptide(L)'
;MTNNPLISTPFLPLFTILTYLLISISCDLNPWPPSIPIHIQSSPIAPRLHNDLSSLKTASLDYGNLVHTPPLSVLRPSSIDDLIALVRISNNCSSPFPISVRGHGHSVRGQAMAPGGVVVDISALAKGGEGVRVSRDPVLGFHYADVGGGEVWMDVLRRCTEEHGLAPVSWTDYLYLTVGGTLSNGGISGQSFLHGPQISNVLEMDVVTGKGELITCSHEMNSELFFAVLGGLGQFGIIVRARIVLEKAPTRAKWVRMIYNDFSKFTRDQEHLISIKGANYVEGSLLTDKSPPNNWRSSSFYSSSHQSKIGTLLKNNQGLLYSIELVKYYDDLTANTIDQEIEMIIENLSFVDGFIFKRDVPIMDFLARVGNLDKPEAEPAAHPWLNLFVPRWEDRMSAVTPDENIFYTLGLLHTCEPHELGYFEDQNNEIIKFCEEAGIEIKQYLPHYKSRKDWMKHFGRKWKTFEERKMKFDPRMILSRGQNIFNHVTYSDI
;
A
#
# COMPACT_ATOMS: atom_id res chain seq x y z
N MET A 1 41.76 46.58 69.85
CA MET A 1 41.73 45.12 70.08
C MET A 1 40.27 44.70 70.03
N THR A 2 39.71 44.69 68.83
CA THR A 2 39.49 43.53 67.93
C THR A 2 38.14 42.85 68.21
N ASN A 3 37.15 43.36 67.47
CA ASN A 3 35.85 42.77 67.21
C ASN A 3 35.99 41.51 66.35
N ASN A 4 35.24 40.45 66.68
CA ASN A 4 35.00 39.30 65.81
C ASN A 4 33.69 39.50 65.03
N PRO A 5 33.69 39.51 63.69
CA PRO A 5 32.48 39.43 62.90
C PRO A 5 32.16 37.98 62.51
N LEU A 6 30.86 37.69 62.43
CA LEU A 6 30.31 36.51 61.76
C LEU A 6 30.76 36.47 60.30
N ILE A 7 31.42 35.38 59.89
CA ILE A 7 31.66 35.08 58.48
C ILE A 7 30.52 34.17 57.99
N SER A 8 29.58 34.78 57.28
CA SER A 8 28.65 34.09 56.38
C SER A 8 29.41 33.62 55.13
N THR A 9 29.49 32.32 54.90
CA THR A 9 30.11 31.70 53.73
C THR A 9 29.20 31.78 52.50
N PRO A 10 29.60 32.40 51.37
CA PRO A 10 28.87 32.35 50.10
C PRO A 10 29.48 31.31 49.15
N PHE A 11 29.88 30.13 49.65
CA PHE A 11 30.58 29.12 48.84
C PHE A 11 29.70 27.95 48.36
N LEU A 12 28.44 27.85 48.83
CA LEU A 12 27.51 26.82 48.35
C LEU A 12 26.75 27.17 47.06
N PRO A 13 26.31 28.42 46.79
CA PRO A 13 25.48 28.69 45.61
C PRO A 13 26.29 28.76 44.30
N LEU A 14 27.59 29.06 44.36
CA LEU A 14 28.44 29.12 43.16
C LEU A 14 28.74 27.72 42.59
N PHE A 15 28.87 26.70 43.45
CA PHE A 15 29.15 25.33 43.02
C PHE A 15 27.93 24.66 42.37
N THR A 16 26.72 24.98 42.86
CA THR A 16 25.45 24.53 42.26
C THR A 16 25.15 25.21 40.93
N ILE A 17 25.54 26.48 40.74
CA ILE A 17 25.33 27.17 39.46
C ILE A 17 26.33 26.67 38.40
N LEU A 18 27.57 26.37 38.77
CA LEU A 18 28.56 25.82 37.82
C LEU A 18 28.23 24.37 37.41
N THR A 19 27.67 23.56 38.32
CA THR A 19 27.18 22.21 37.98
C THR A 19 25.92 22.26 37.13
N TYR A 20 24.98 23.17 37.39
CA TYR A 20 23.84 23.36 36.49
C TYR A 20 24.26 23.88 35.11
N LEU A 21 25.25 24.79 35.01
CA LEU A 21 25.74 25.27 33.72
C LEU A 21 26.48 24.17 32.92
N LEU A 22 27.25 23.31 33.60
CA LEU A 22 27.92 22.17 32.96
C LEU A 22 26.94 21.06 32.56
N ILE A 23 25.84 20.86 33.31
CA ILE A 23 24.77 19.92 32.96
C ILE A 23 23.93 20.48 31.81
N SER A 24 23.61 21.78 31.79
CA SER A 24 22.87 22.40 30.68
C SER A 24 23.70 22.51 29.40
N ILE A 25 25.02 22.72 29.49
CA ILE A 25 25.92 22.71 28.32
C ILE A 25 26.20 21.26 27.84
N SER A 26 26.05 20.25 28.70
CA SER A 26 26.11 18.83 28.28
C SER A 26 24.80 18.31 27.67
N CYS A 27 23.67 19.04 27.85
CA CYS A 27 22.37 18.66 27.28
C CYS A 27 22.09 19.24 25.89
N ASP A 28 22.88 20.21 25.41
CA ASP A 28 22.78 20.78 24.05
C ASP A 28 23.95 20.39 23.13
N LEU A 29 24.73 19.37 23.51
CA LEU A 29 25.55 18.66 22.54
C LEU A 29 24.64 17.75 21.74
N ASN A 30 24.33 18.16 20.50
CA ASN A 30 23.77 17.33 19.44
C ASN A 30 24.06 15.85 19.71
N PRO A 31 23.05 14.98 19.93
CA PRO A 31 23.33 13.56 19.94
C PRO A 31 23.90 13.30 18.55
N TRP A 32 25.13 12.80 18.50
CA TRP A 32 25.69 12.28 17.27
C TRP A 32 24.59 11.46 16.57
N PRO A 33 24.46 11.54 15.23
CA PRO A 33 23.47 10.72 14.54
C PRO A 33 23.66 9.29 15.04
N PRO A 34 22.60 8.59 15.47
CA PRO A 34 22.73 7.29 16.10
C PRO A 34 23.60 6.44 15.18
N SER A 35 24.80 6.10 15.62
CA SER A 35 25.70 5.35 14.76
C SER A 35 25.10 3.97 14.58
N ILE A 36 25.15 3.47 13.34
CA ILE A 36 24.81 2.08 13.04
C ILE A 36 25.56 1.20 14.07
N PRO A 37 24.89 0.27 14.77
CA PRO A 37 25.56 -0.59 15.74
C PRO A 37 26.85 -1.17 15.18
N ILE A 38 27.95 -1.11 15.95
CA ILE A 38 29.31 -1.54 15.53
C ILE A 38 29.29 -2.98 14.95
N HIS A 39 28.40 -3.83 15.44
CA HIS A 39 28.20 -5.20 14.95
C HIS A 39 27.76 -5.30 13.48
N ILE A 40 27.03 -4.30 12.97
CA ILE A 40 26.64 -4.26 11.55
C ILE A 40 27.81 -3.81 10.68
N GLN A 41 28.66 -2.90 11.16
CA GLN A 41 29.82 -2.41 10.41
C GLN A 41 30.89 -3.48 10.19
N SER A 42 30.91 -4.52 11.04
CA SER A 42 31.80 -5.69 10.94
C SER A 42 31.14 -6.91 10.28
N SER A 43 29.89 -6.77 9.80
CA SER A 43 29.11 -7.85 9.20
C SER A 43 29.39 -8.01 7.69
N PRO A 44 29.19 -9.22 7.11
CA PRO A 44 29.24 -9.45 5.67
C PRO A 44 28.32 -8.53 4.84
N ILE A 45 27.26 -7.96 5.43
CA ILE A 45 26.35 -7.03 4.73
C ILE A 45 26.84 -5.58 4.72
N ALA A 46 27.91 -5.24 5.46
CA ALA A 46 28.40 -3.88 5.58
C ALA A 46 28.69 -3.18 4.24
N PRO A 47 29.27 -3.86 3.21
CA PRO A 47 29.51 -3.23 1.91
C PRO A 47 28.23 -2.86 1.14
N ARG A 48 27.07 -3.40 1.54
CA ARG A 48 25.75 -3.18 0.93
C ARG A 48 24.90 -2.16 1.68
N LEU A 49 25.46 -1.56 2.74
CA LEU A 49 24.81 -0.51 3.51
C LEU A 49 25.23 0.86 2.97
N HIS A 50 24.22 1.65 2.65
CA HIS A 50 24.37 2.97 2.05
C HIS A 50 23.97 4.05 3.06
N ASN A 51 24.90 4.95 3.32
CA ASN A 51 24.73 6.10 4.22
C ASN A 51 24.92 7.43 3.49
N ASP A 52 25.01 7.39 2.15
CA ASP A 52 25.10 8.61 1.35
C ASP A 52 23.77 9.39 1.43
N LEU A 53 23.89 10.72 1.35
CA LEU A 53 22.75 11.65 1.47
C LEU A 53 21.61 11.33 0.50
N SER A 54 21.93 10.85 -0.70
CA SER A 54 20.93 10.53 -1.71
C SER A 54 20.09 9.32 -1.29
N SER A 55 20.75 8.22 -0.92
CA SER A 55 20.08 7.01 -0.45
C SER A 55 19.23 7.26 0.79
N LEU A 56 19.76 8.01 1.77
CA LEU A 56 19.03 8.35 2.99
C LEU A 56 17.80 9.23 2.69
N LYS A 57 17.94 10.22 1.79
CA LYS A 57 16.84 11.10 1.37
C LYS A 57 15.75 10.32 0.63
N THR A 58 16.10 9.44 -0.30
CA THR A 58 15.10 8.63 -1.01
C THR A 58 14.35 7.71 -0.04
N ALA A 59 15.05 7.09 0.92
CA ALA A 59 14.44 6.23 1.92
C ALA A 59 13.63 6.99 2.99
N SER A 60 13.83 8.30 3.13
CA SER A 60 13.07 9.16 4.03
C SER A 60 11.81 9.73 3.43
N LEU A 61 11.51 9.48 2.15
CA LEU A 61 10.35 9.99 1.43
C LEU A 61 9.46 8.84 0.97
N ASP A 62 8.17 9.08 0.83
CA ASP A 62 7.23 8.17 0.19
C ASP A 62 6.30 8.96 -0.74
N TYR A 63 5.40 8.27 -1.44
CA TYR A 63 4.49 8.89 -2.40
C TYR A 63 3.51 9.87 -1.74
N GLY A 64 3.11 9.61 -0.50
CA GLY A 64 2.29 10.54 0.29
C GLY A 64 2.97 11.88 0.51
N ASN A 65 4.30 11.86 0.69
CA ASN A 65 5.12 13.04 0.93
C ASN A 65 4.68 13.84 2.18
N LEU A 66 4.06 13.15 3.15
CA LEU A 66 3.47 13.75 4.36
C LEU A 66 4.41 13.71 5.57
N VAL A 67 5.21 12.65 5.65
CA VAL A 67 6.12 12.38 6.77
C VAL A 67 7.48 12.12 6.18
N HIS A 68 8.51 12.81 6.69
CA HIS A 68 9.88 12.57 6.28
C HIS A 68 10.70 12.14 7.48
N THR A 69 11.21 10.91 7.46
CA THR A 69 12.04 10.43 8.57
C THR A 69 13.23 9.63 8.05
N PRO A 70 14.47 10.14 8.20
CA PRO A 70 15.64 9.45 7.69
C PRO A 70 15.92 8.17 8.48
N PRO A 71 16.28 7.06 7.81
CA PRO A 71 16.84 5.90 8.48
C PRO A 71 18.30 6.16 8.88
N LEU A 72 18.88 5.26 9.66
CA LEU A 72 20.33 5.26 9.92
C LEU A 72 21.12 4.75 8.70
N SER A 73 20.51 3.86 7.91
CA SER A 73 21.14 3.27 6.73
C SER A 73 20.10 2.69 5.78
N VAL A 74 20.50 2.53 4.52
CA VAL A 74 19.75 1.78 3.51
C VAL A 74 20.52 0.53 3.11
N LEU A 75 19.92 -0.65 3.31
CA LEU A 75 20.46 -1.90 2.78
C LEU A 75 19.98 -2.09 1.34
N ARG A 76 20.92 -2.26 0.41
CA ARG A 76 20.65 -2.79 -0.94
C ARG A 76 21.09 -4.26 -1.01
N PRO A 77 20.21 -5.20 -0.65
CA PRO A 77 20.57 -6.62 -0.62
C PRO A 77 20.92 -7.13 -2.02
N SER A 78 21.89 -8.03 -2.09
CA SER A 78 22.26 -8.77 -3.31
C SER A 78 21.72 -10.20 -3.33
N SER A 79 21.26 -10.68 -2.17
CA SER A 79 20.71 -12.02 -1.96
C SER A 79 19.70 -12.03 -0.81
N ILE A 80 18.93 -13.11 -0.70
CA ILE A 80 18.05 -13.35 0.46
C ILE A 80 18.87 -13.51 1.75
N ASP A 81 20.09 -14.04 1.66
CA ASP A 81 20.99 -14.18 2.81
C ASP A 81 21.37 -12.84 3.44
N ASP A 82 21.41 -11.76 2.66
CA ASP A 82 21.63 -10.41 3.19
C ASP A 82 20.48 -9.95 4.09
N LEU A 83 19.24 -10.30 3.72
CA LEU A 83 18.05 -10.01 4.52
C LEU A 83 18.06 -10.81 5.82
N ILE A 84 18.36 -12.12 5.71
CA ILE A 84 18.47 -13.02 6.86
C ILE A 84 19.55 -12.50 7.83
N ALA A 85 20.72 -12.10 7.31
CA ALA A 85 21.80 -11.55 8.10
C ALA A 85 21.38 -10.25 8.81
N LEU A 86 20.77 -9.29 8.11
CA LEU A 86 20.29 -8.04 8.72
C LEU A 86 19.32 -8.30 9.87
N VAL A 87 18.31 -9.15 9.63
CA VAL A 87 17.30 -9.48 10.62
C VAL A 87 17.93 -10.16 11.83
N ARG A 88 18.82 -11.13 11.64
CA ARG A 88 19.52 -11.80 12.75
C ARG A 88 20.39 -10.83 13.55
N ILE A 89 21.07 -9.90 12.90
CA ILE A 89 21.88 -8.90 13.59
C ILE A 89 21.01 -8.02 14.48
N SER A 90 19.86 -7.52 13.99
CA SER A 90 18.93 -6.75 14.82
C SER A 90 18.34 -7.58 15.95
N ASN A 91 17.82 -8.77 15.63
CA ASN A 91 17.15 -9.65 16.59
C ASN A 91 18.08 -10.06 17.75
N ASN A 92 19.37 -10.31 17.46
CA ASN A 92 20.39 -10.71 18.44
C ASN A 92 21.06 -9.53 19.16
N CYS A 93 20.79 -8.29 18.73
CA CYS A 93 21.34 -7.10 19.39
C CYS A 93 20.67 -6.91 20.76
N SER A 94 21.45 -6.48 21.76
CA SER A 94 20.92 -6.11 23.09
C SER A 94 19.82 -5.05 22.97
N SER A 95 20.02 -4.08 22.06
CA SER A 95 19.03 -3.07 21.65
C SER A 95 18.72 -3.24 20.16
N PRO A 96 17.64 -3.95 19.79
CA PRO A 96 17.27 -4.15 18.39
C PRO A 96 16.90 -2.85 17.70
N PHE A 97 17.31 -2.71 16.45
CA PHE A 97 16.96 -1.57 15.61
C PHE A 97 15.83 -1.93 14.65
N PRO A 98 14.96 -0.97 14.30
CA PRO A 98 13.86 -1.22 13.36
C PRO A 98 14.39 -1.58 11.96
N ILE A 99 13.65 -2.44 11.26
CA ILE A 99 13.88 -2.80 9.86
C ILE A 99 12.57 -2.59 9.13
N SER A 100 12.58 -1.78 8.07
CA SER A 100 11.42 -1.62 7.18
C SER A 100 11.82 -1.96 5.76
N VAL A 101 10.93 -2.64 5.03
CA VAL A 101 11.17 -2.98 3.63
C VAL A 101 10.47 -1.96 2.75
N ARG A 102 11.27 -1.24 1.96
CA ARG A 102 10.79 -0.33 0.94
C ARG A 102 10.66 -1.10 -0.37
N GLY A 103 9.41 -1.19 -0.86
CA GLY A 103 9.09 -1.58 -2.23
C GLY A 103 9.40 -0.46 -3.21
N HIS A 104 8.36 0.08 -3.87
CA HIS A 104 8.48 1.26 -4.74
C HIS A 104 8.17 2.59 -4.02
N GLY A 105 8.11 2.61 -2.69
CA GLY A 105 7.89 3.86 -1.94
C GLY A 105 6.48 4.44 -2.00
N HIS A 106 5.50 3.71 -2.54
CA HIS A 106 4.08 4.14 -2.67
C HIS A 106 3.25 4.11 -1.37
N SER A 107 3.92 4.14 -0.22
CA SER A 107 3.25 4.40 1.07
C SER A 107 2.82 5.87 1.14
N VAL A 108 1.88 6.18 2.04
CA VAL A 108 1.31 7.54 2.16
C VAL A 108 1.71 8.23 3.47
N ARG A 109 1.99 7.45 4.52
CA ARG A 109 2.20 7.95 5.88
C ARG A 109 3.39 7.28 6.57
N GLY A 110 4.46 7.02 5.81
CA GLY A 110 5.72 6.52 6.34
C GLY A 110 5.74 5.04 6.68
N GLN A 111 4.78 4.24 6.21
CA GLN A 111 4.68 2.81 6.54
C GLN A 111 5.97 2.02 6.23
N ALA A 112 6.68 2.40 5.16
CA ALA A 112 7.94 1.78 4.74
C ALA A 112 9.21 2.43 5.32
N MET A 113 9.08 3.40 6.24
CA MET A 113 10.21 4.08 6.88
C MET A 113 10.68 3.32 8.13
N ALA A 114 11.97 3.48 8.48
CA ALA A 114 12.56 2.92 9.69
C ALA A 114 13.31 3.99 10.49
N PRO A 115 12.60 4.85 11.25
CA PRO A 115 13.23 5.85 12.12
C PRO A 115 14.22 5.19 13.09
N GLY A 116 15.47 5.64 13.09
CA GLY A 116 16.52 5.05 13.93
C GLY A 116 16.87 3.60 13.57
N GLY A 117 16.54 3.16 12.34
CA GLY A 117 16.74 1.79 11.89
C GLY A 117 17.32 1.70 10.48
N VAL A 118 17.10 0.54 9.83
CA VAL A 118 17.57 0.26 8.47
C VAL A 118 16.38 0.10 7.54
N VAL A 119 16.39 0.82 6.42
CA VAL A 119 15.45 0.58 5.33
C VAL A 119 16.07 -0.40 4.35
N VAL A 120 15.37 -1.47 4.00
CA VAL A 120 15.76 -2.41 2.94
C VAL A 120 15.15 -1.92 1.63
N ASP A 121 15.99 -1.58 0.66
CA ASP A 121 15.58 -1.34 -0.71
C ASP A 121 15.45 -2.68 -1.44
N ILE A 122 14.25 -3.26 -1.43
CA ILE A 122 14.03 -4.61 -1.99
C ILE A 122 14.14 -4.64 -3.51
N SER A 123 14.08 -3.48 -4.17
CA SER A 123 14.25 -3.39 -5.63
C SER A 123 15.63 -3.87 -6.08
N ALA A 124 16.64 -3.85 -5.20
CA ALA A 124 17.95 -4.41 -5.48
C ALA A 124 17.96 -5.93 -5.74
N LEU A 125 16.92 -6.65 -5.30
CA LEU A 125 16.72 -8.07 -5.63
C LEU A 125 15.86 -8.29 -6.89
N ALA A 126 15.16 -7.26 -7.36
CA ALA A 126 14.37 -7.35 -8.58
C ALA A 126 15.29 -7.48 -9.79
N LYS A 127 14.85 -8.25 -10.79
CA LYS A 127 15.63 -8.50 -12.02
C LYS A 127 14.87 -8.04 -13.26
N GLY A 128 14.05 -6.99 -13.14
CA GLY A 128 13.29 -6.41 -14.25
C GLY A 128 12.37 -7.41 -14.95
N GLY A 129 11.76 -8.33 -14.17
CA GLY A 129 10.94 -9.42 -14.69
C GLY A 129 11.69 -10.75 -14.90
N GLU A 130 13.02 -10.80 -14.97
CA GLU A 130 13.76 -12.08 -15.03
C GLU A 130 13.61 -12.92 -13.74
N GLY A 131 13.17 -12.30 -12.64
CA GLY A 131 12.81 -12.97 -11.40
C GLY A 131 11.48 -13.70 -11.45
N VAL A 132 10.73 -13.62 -12.56
CA VAL A 132 9.43 -14.28 -12.75
C VAL A 132 9.61 -15.61 -13.46
N ARG A 133 9.25 -16.70 -12.78
CA ARG A 133 9.31 -18.06 -13.34
C ARG A 133 7.91 -18.63 -13.49
N VAL A 134 7.46 -18.75 -14.74
CA VAL A 134 6.16 -19.35 -15.05
C VAL A 134 6.28 -20.87 -15.05
N SER A 135 5.30 -21.54 -14.46
CA SER A 135 5.21 -22.99 -14.40
C SER A 135 3.74 -23.43 -14.49
N ARG A 136 3.55 -24.73 -14.67
CA ARG A 136 2.24 -25.36 -14.71
C ARG A 136 2.19 -26.42 -13.62
N ASP A 137 1.11 -26.41 -12.85
CA ASP A 137 0.87 -27.47 -11.87
C ASP A 137 0.67 -28.80 -12.61
N PRO A 138 1.47 -29.84 -12.32
CA PRO A 138 1.42 -31.10 -13.06
C PRO A 138 0.16 -31.93 -12.77
N VAL A 139 -0.53 -31.66 -11.64
CA VAL A 139 -1.70 -32.44 -11.19
C VAL A 139 -2.99 -31.73 -11.56
N LEU A 140 -3.11 -30.46 -11.18
CA LEU A 140 -4.31 -29.64 -11.34
C LEU A 140 -4.32 -28.86 -12.67
N GLY A 141 -3.18 -28.78 -13.36
CA GLY A 141 -3.09 -28.29 -14.72
C GLY A 141 -3.21 -26.77 -14.89
N PHE A 142 -3.40 -26.00 -13.81
CA PHE A 142 -3.42 -24.54 -13.83
C PHE A 142 -1.99 -23.97 -13.96
N HIS A 143 -1.89 -22.70 -14.38
CA HIS A 143 -0.62 -22.01 -14.50
C HIS A 143 -0.37 -21.09 -13.29
N TYR A 144 0.89 -20.92 -12.93
CA TYR A 144 1.30 -19.99 -11.89
C TYR A 144 2.66 -19.37 -12.22
N ALA A 145 2.97 -18.26 -11.57
CA ALA A 145 4.29 -17.64 -11.58
C ALA A 145 4.89 -17.60 -10.18
N ASP A 146 6.12 -18.08 -10.03
CA ASP A 146 6.96 -17.78 -8.88
C ASP A 146 7.64 -16.43 -9.12
N VAL A 147 7.33 -15.44 -8.29
CA VAL A 147 7.72 -14.04 -8.49
C VAL A 147 8.47 -13.52 -7.26
N GLY A 148 9.60 -12.84 -7.46
CA GLY A 148 10.34 -12.20 -6.39
C GLY A 148 9.53 -11.08 -5.72
N GLY A 149 9.60 -10.97 -4.39
CA GLY A 149 8.82 -9.99 -3.63
C GLY A 149 9.12 -8.53 -3.97
N GLY A 150 10.30 -8.25 -4.53
CA GLY A 150 10.70 -6.92 -5.01
C GLY A 150 10.36 -6.60 -6.46
N GLU A 151 9.87 -7.57 -7.24
CA GLU A 151 9.44 -7.33 -8.63
C GLU A 151 8.20 -6.42 -8.64
N VAL A 152 8.09 -5.57 -9.67
CA VAL A 152 6.91 -4.71 -9.89
C VAL A 152 5.88 -5.41 -10.78
N TRP A 153 4.59 -5.17 -10.51
CA TRP A 153 3.51 -5.82 -11.25
C TRP A 153 3.53 -5.53 -12.76
N MET A 154 4.05 -4.39 -13.19
CA MET A 154 4.25 -4.08 -14.62
C MET A 154 5.19 -5.08 -15.30
N ASP A 155 6.29 -5.43 -14.65
CA ASP A 155 7.27 -6.38 -15.19
C ASP A 155 6.72 -7.81 -15.13
N VAL A 156 5.97 -8.15 -14.08
CA VAL A 156 5.23 -9.43 -13.98
C VAL A 156 4.23 -9.56 -15.13
N LEU A 157 3.42 -8.53 -15.37
CA LEU A 157 2.46 -8.49 -16.46
C LEU A 157 3.17 -8.74 -17.79
N ARG A 158 4.17 -7.92 -18.11
CA ARG A 158 4.93 -7.99 -19.37
C ARG A 158 5.53 -9.38 -19.59
N ARG A 159 6.20 -9.91 -18.57
CA ARG A 159 6.89 -11.21 -18.64
C ARG A 159 5.93 -12.38 -18.81
N CYS A 160 4.77 -12.36 -18.15
CA CYS A 160 3.76 -13.41 -18.28
C CYS A 160 3.03 -13.34 -19.63
N THR A 161 2.69 -12.13 -20.11
CA THR A 161 1.91 -11.97 -21.33
C THR A 161 2.75 -12.19 -22.58
N GLU A 162 3.90 -11.53 -22.68
CA GLU A 162 4.73 -11.55 -23.90
C GLU A 162 5.39 -12.90 -24.15
N GLU A 163 5.83 -13.60 -23.10
CA GLU A 163 6.55 -14.87 -23.25
C GLU A 163 5.68 -16.11 -23.10
N HIS A 164 4.54 -16.00 -22.43
CA HIS A 164 3.71 -17.17 -22.10
C HIS A 164 2.24 -17.03 -22.49
N GLY A 165 1.77 -15.86 -22.91
CA GLY A 165 0.34 -15.64 -23.20
C GLY A 165 -0.55 -15.79 -21.97
N LEU A 166 0.00 -15.55 -20.78
CA LEU A 166 -0.66 -15.71 -19.49
C LEU A 166 -0.67 -14.39 -18.72
N ALA A 167 -1.58 -14.23 -17.76
CA ALA A 167 -1.65 -13.04 -16.92
C ALA A 167 -2.16 -13.39 -15.51
N PRO A 168 -1.70 -12.66 -14.47
CA PRO A 168 -2.40 -12.62 -13.19
C PRO A 168 -3.87 -12.21 -13.35
N VAL A 169 -4.72 -12.72 -12.47
CA VAL A 169 -6.18 -12.54 -12.54
C VAL A 169 -6.70 -11.36 -11.72
N SER A 170 -5.94 -10.89 -10.73
CA SER A 170 -6.28 -9.74 -9.89
C SER A 170 -5.15 -8.71 -9.91
N TRP A 171 -5.53 -7.45 -10.01
CA TRP A 171 -4.61 -6.33 -10.24
C TRP A 171 -4.78 -5.23 -9.20
N THR A 172 -3.89 -4.24 -9.30
CA THR A 172 -4.05 -2.88 -8.77
C THR A 172 -4.17 -1.92 -9.94
N ASP A 173 -4.84 -0.78 -9.76
CA ASP A 173 -4.94 0.24 -10.82
C ASP A 173 -3.57 0.70 -11.32
N TYR A 174 -2.64 0.86 -10.39
CA TYR A 174 -1.27 1.27 -10.66
C TYR A 174 -0.33 0.06 -10.58
N LEU A 175 0.45 -0.17 -11.65
CA LEU A 175 1.25 -1.38 -11.81
C LEU A 175 2.73 -1.23 -11.41
N TYR A 176 3.22 -0.02 -11.12
CA TYR A 176 4.58 0.20 -10.59
C TYR A 176 4.59 0.05 -9.05
N LEU A 177 3.90 -0.98 -8.57
CA LEU A 177 3.91 -1.42 -7.18
C LEU A 177 4.60 -2.77 -7.09
N THR A 178 5.37 -2.99 -6.03
CA THR A 178 6.03 -4.27 -5.80
C THR A 178 5.05 -5.34 -5.33
N VAL A 179 5.28 -6.58 -5.73
CA VAL A 179 4.51 -7.76 -5.31
C VAL A 179 4.40 -7.85 -3.79
N GLY A 180 5.52 -7.85 -3.07
CA GLY A 180 5.52 -7.94 -1.60
C GLY A 180 4.80 -6.77 -0.91
N GLY A 181 4.89 -5.56 -1.47
CA GLY A 181 4.20 -4.39 -0.95
C GLY A 181 2.67 -4.50 -1.04
N THR A 182 2.15 -4.90 -2.20
CA THR A 182 0.70 -5.07 -2.39
C THR A 182 0.14 -6.24 -1.60
N LEU A 183 0.84 -7.39 -1.56
CA LEU A 183 0.44 -8.56 -0.78
C LEU A 183 0.48 -8.33 0.73
N SER A 184 1.30 -7.39 1.19
CA SER A 184 1.30 -6.95 2.59
C SER A 184 0.07 -6.09 2.95
N ASN A 185 -0.74 -5.66 1.98
CA ASN A 185 -1.93 -4.82 2.21
C ASN A 185 -3.22 -5.52 1.77
N GLY A 186 -3.34 -5.84 0.48
CA GLY A 186 -4.50 -6.49 -0.12
C GLY A 186 -4.36 -6.60 -1.63
N GLY A 187 -4.15 -5.46 -2.30
CA GLY A 187 -4.03 -5.38 -3.76
C GLY A 187 -5.41 -5.48 -4.42
N ILE A 188 -6.07 -4.34 -4.58
CA ILE A 188 -7.46 -4.22 -5.05
C ILE A 188 -7.54 -3.44 -6.36
N SER A 189 -8.49 -3.83 -7.21
CA SER A 189 -8.91 -3.11 -8.42
C SER A 189 -10.26 -3.68 -8.87
N GLY A 190 -10.80 -3.22 -9.99
CA GLY A 190 -12.10 -3.64 -10.51
C GLY A 190 -12.27 -5.14 -10.81
N GLN A 191 -11.21 -5.98 -10.81
CA GLN A 191 -11.35 -7.44 -10.92
C GLN A 191 -11.64 -8.13 -9.58
N SER A 192 -11.47 -7.44 -8.46
CA SER A 192 -11.52 -8.06 -7.13
C SER A 192 -12.89 -8.62 -6.76
N PHE A 193 -14.00 -8.11 -7.32
CA PHE A 193 -15.31 -8.72 -7.12
C PHE A 193 -15.39 -10.15 -7.69
N LEU A 194 -14.65 -10.41 -8.79
CA LEU A 194 -14.64 -11.69 -9.48
C LEU A 194 -13.60 -12.64 -8.89
N HIS A 195 -12.35 -12.17 -8.72
CA HIS A 195 -11.21 -13.01 -8.34
C HIS A 195 -10.77 -12.85 -6.87
N GLY A 196 -11.41 -11.96 -6.11
CA GLY A 196 -10.85 -11.47 -4.85
C GLY A 196 -9.65 -10.54 -5.06
N PRO A 197 -9.11 -9.93 -4.00
CA PRO A 197 -7.88 -9.12 -4.07
C PRO A 197 -6.66 -9.99 -4.43
N GLN A 198 -5.51 -9.36 -4.69
CA GLN A 198 -4.26 -10.08 -5.01
C GLN A 198 -3.88 -11.09 -3.91
N ILE A 199 -4.11 -10.76 -2.63
CA ILE A 199 -3.84 -11.68 -1.52
C ILE A 199 -4.66 -12.97 -1.56
N SER A 200 -5.80 -12.99 -2.26
CA SER A 200 -6.62 -14.20 -2.48
C SER A 200 -6.11 -15.07 -3.64
N ASN A 201 -5.13 -14.59 -4.39
CA ASN A 201 -4.60 -15.22 -5.60
C ASN A 201 -3.13 -15.67 -5.45
N VAL A 202 -2.71 -15.90 -4.20
CA VAL A 202 -1.39 -16.42 -3.83
C VAL A 202 -1.54 -17.88 -3.38
N LEU A 203 -0.69 -18.76 -3.90
CA LEU A 203 -0.70 -20.18 -3.56
C LEU A 203 0.34 -20.53 -2.49
N GLU A 204 1.47 -19.83 -2.50
CA GLU A 204 2.63 -20.10 -1.66
C GLU A 204 3.51 -18.85 -1.56
N MET A 205 4.26 -18.69 -0.48
CA MET A 205 5.24 -17.62 -0.31
C MET A 205 6.52 -18.15 0.35
N ASP A 206 7.65 -17.52 0.05
CA ASP A 206 8.85 -17.62 0.87
C ASP A 206 9.00 -16.32 1.67
N VAL A 207 9.17 -16.45 2.98
CA VAL A 207 9.14 -15.33 3.93
C VAL A 207 10.34 -15.40 4.86
N VAL A 208 11.07 -14.28 4.99
CA VAL A 208 12.07 -14.09 6.06
C VAL A 208 11.38 -13.50 7.28
N THR A 209 11.18 -14.28 8.34
CA THR A 209 10.50 -13.83 9.58
C THR A 209 11.34 -12.81 10.35
N GLY A 210 10.77 -12.14 11.36
CA GLY A 210 11.50 -11.24 12.27
C GLY A 210 12.56 -11.94 13.13
N LYS A 211 12.60 -13.28 13.13
CA LYS A 211 13.66 -14.10 13.74
C LYS A 211 14.84 -14.36 12.79
N GLY A 212 14.69 -14.02 11.51
CA GLY A 212 15.69 -14.30 10.48
C GLY A 212 15.68 -15.77 10.04
N GLU A 213 14.49 -16.36 9.98
CA GLU A 213 14.23 -17.70 9.44
C GLU A 213 13.59 -17.55 8.07
N LEU A 214 14.13 -18.22 7.04
CA LEU A 214 13.48 -18.33 5.74
C LEU A 214 12.49 -19.50 5.77
N ILE A 215 11.21 -19.19 5.64
CA ILE A 215 10.12 -20.18 5.74
C ILE A 215 9.28 -20.10 4.48
N THR A 216 9.11 -21.25 3.81
CA THR A 216 8.08 -21.43 2.79
C THR A 216 6.75 -21.70 3.46
N CYS A 217 5.70 -20.99 3.06
CA CYS A 217 4.36 -21.13 3.62
C CYS A 217 3.28 -21.12 2.53
N SER A 218 2.19 -21.84 2.76
CA SER A 218 1.04 -22.01 1.89
C SER A 218 -0.21 -22.25 2.74
N HIS A 219 -1.34 -22.55 2.12
CA HIS A 219 -2.56 -22.95 2.82
C HIS A 219 -2.37 -24.18 3.72
N GLU A 220 -1.51 -25.11 3.29
CA GLU A 220 -1.30 -26.41 3.95
C GLU A 220 0.01 -26.48 4.75
N MET A 221 1.02 -25.67 4.39
CA MET A 221 2.34 -25.66 5.02
C MET A 221 2.61 -24.34 5.73
N ASN A 222 2.98 -24.36 7.01
CA ASN A 222 3.21 -23.14 7.80
C ASN A 222 2.08 -22.11 7.66
N SER A 223 0.83 -22.61 7.60
CA SER A 223 -0.35 -21.84 7.22
C SER A 223 -0.61 -20.61 8.07
N GLU A 224 -0.27 -20.68 9.35
CA GLU A 224 -0.36 -19.54 10.25
C GLU A 224 0.53 -18.36 9.80
N LEU A 225 1.74 -18.63 9.27
CA LEU A 225 2.59 -17.57 8.70
C LEU A 225 2.02 -17.06 7.38
N PHE A 226 1.53 -17.96 6.53
CA PHE A 226 0.93 -17.62 5.24
C PHE A 226 -0.20 -16.60 5.41
N PHE A 227 -1.16 -16.91 6.28
CA PHE A 227 -2.28 -16.01 6.55
C PHE A 227 -1.90 -14.78 7.39
N ALA A 228 -0.87 -14.87 8.24
CA ALA A 228 -0.37 -13.71 8.94
C ALA A 228 0.17 -12.66 7.96
N VAL A 229 0.98 -13.09 6.98
CA VAL A 229 1.71 -12.19 6.07
C VAL A 229 0.80 -11.53 5.03
N LEU A 230 -0.22 -12.23 4.53
CA LEU A 230 -1.20 -11.68 3.59
C LEU A 230 -2.09 -10.61 4.25
N GLY A 231 -1.94 -9.36 3.80
CA GLY A 231 -2.52 -8.19 4.47
C GLY A 231 -1.87 -7.89 5.83
N GLY A 232 -0.67 -8.43 6.08
CA GLY A 232 0.01 -8.39 7.37
C GLY A 232 0.80 -7.11 7.64
N LEU A 233 0.73 -6.11 6.76
CA LEU A 233 1.36 -4.79 6.90
C LEU A 233 2.88 -4.88 7.16
N GLY A 234 3.54 -5.92 6.63
CA GLY A 234 4.96 -6.19 6.81
C GLY A 234 5.36 -6.56 8.25
N GLN A 235 4.42 -6.94 9.12
CA GLN A 235 4.66 -7.14 10.55
C GLN A 235 5.29 -8.48 10.93
N PHE A 236 5.12 -9.51 10.10
CA PHE A 236 5.46 -10.90 10.45
C PHE A 236 6.67 -11.44 9.69
N GLY A 237 7.05 -10.78 8.61
CA GLY A 237 8.18 -11.18 7.79
C GLY A 237 8.25 -10.42 6.48
N ILE A 238 9.36 -10.62 5.77
CA ILE A 238 9.65 -10.05 4.45
C ILE A 238 9.31 -11.10 3.40
N ILE A 239 8.32 -10.80 2.54
CA ILE A 239 7.99 -11.64 1.38
C ILE A 239 9.14 -11.54 0.38
N VAL A 240 9.85 -12.63 0.13
CA VAL A 240 10.96 -12.69 -0.85
C VAL A 240 10.57 -13.42 -2.13
N ARG A 241 9.55 -14.28 -2.08
CA ARG A 241 8.89 -14.89 -3.25
C ARG A 241 7.41 -15.07 -2.97
N ALA A 242 6.57 -14.91 -3.99
CA ALA A 242 5.17 -15.32 -3.98
C ALA A 242 4.84 -16.13 -5.24
N ARG A 243 4.04 -17.19 -5.08
CA ARG A 243 3.46 -17.98 -6.16
C ARG A 243 2.08 -17.43 -6.50
N ILE A 244 1.95 -16.82 -7.67
CA ILE A 244 0.74 -16.12 -8.13
C ILE A 244 0.01 -16.96 -9.17
N VAL A 245 -1.31 -17.06 -9.04
CA VAL A 245 -2.18 -17.74 -10.02
C VAL A 245 -2.16 -16.99 -11.37
N LEU A 246 -2.09 -17.75 -12.46
CA LEU A 246 -2.17 -17.22 -13.83
C LEU A 246 -3.31 -17.87 -14.60
N GLU A 247 -3.95 -17.08 -15.46
CA GLU A 247 -4.88 -17.54 -16.48
C GLU A 247 -4.41 -17.11 -17.88
N LYS A 248 -5.11 -17.59 -18.92
CA LYS A 248 -4.88 -17.14 -20.29
C LYS A 248 -5.05 -15.62 -20.37
N ALA A 249 -4.04 -14.93 -20.88
CA ALA A 249 -4.13 -13.49 -21.08
C ALA A 249 -5.18 -13.19 -22.16
N PRO A 250 -6.18 -12.33 -21.89
CA PRO A 250 -7.00 -11.80 -22.96
C PRO A 250 -6.15 -10.92 -23.88
N THR A 251 -6.53 -10.73 -25.14
CA THR A 251 -5.75 -9.86 -26.05
C THR A 251 -6.27 -8.43 -26.04
N ARG A 252 -7.57 -8.24 -25.78
CA ARG A 252 -8.25 -6.95 -25.90
C ARG A 252 -9.26 -6.73 -24.78
N ALA A 253 -9.63 -5.46 -24.61
CA ALA A 253 -10.60 -5.00 -23.63
C ALA A 253 -11.59 -4.02 -24.28
N LYS A 254 -12.89 -4.35 -24.20
CA LYS A 254 -13.96 -3.37 -24.42
C LYS A 254 -14.16 -2.59 -23.14
N TRP A 255 -13.80 -1.31 -23.18
CA TRP A 255 -13.82 -0.41 -22.04
C TRP A 255 -14.97 0.58 -22.18
N VAL A 256 -15.94 0.50 -21.27
CA VAL A 256 -17.18 1.25 -21.30
C VAL A 256 -17.30 2.13 -20.06
N ARG A 257 -17.64 3.41 -20.25
CA ARG A 257 -18.04 4.31 -19.17
C ARG A 257 -19.46 4.81 -19.37
N MET A 258 -20.24 4.77 -18.30
CA MET A 258 -21.65 5.13 -18.28
C MET A 258 -21.90 6.16 -17.19
N ILE A 259 -22.52 7.29 -17.54
CA ILE A 259 -22.73 8.41 -16.60
C ILE A 259 -24.12 8.34 -15.98
N TYR A 260 -24.17 8.57 -14.67
CA TYR A 260 -25.36 8.60 -13.84
C TYR A 260 -25.47 9.97 -13.17
N ASN A 261 -26.71 10.42 -13.00
CA ASN A 261 -27.04 11.65 -12.27
C ASN A 261 -27.74 11.37 -10.92
N ASP A 262 -27.97 10.09 -10.60
CA ASP A 262 -28.64 9.62 -9.40
C ASP A 262 -27.79 8.52 -8.74
N PHE A 263 -27.49 8.69 -7.46
CA PHE A 263 -26.61 7.78 -6.71
C PHE A 263 -27.24 6.39 -6.50
N SER A 264 -28.56 6.33 -6.31
CA SER A 264 -29.28 5.07 -6.08
C SER A 264 -29.30 4.21 -7.34
N LYS A 265 -29.43 4.83 -8.51
CA LYS A 265 -29.29 4.14 -9.80
C LYS A 265 -27.86 3.65 -10.02
N PHE A 266 -26.88 4.53 -9.78
CA PHE A 266 -25.45 4.21 -9.90
C PHE A 266 -25.04 3.00 -9.04
N THR A 267 -25.38 3.00 -7.75
CA THR A 267 -25.01 1.92 -6.82
C THR A 267 -25.72 0.61 -7.14
N ARG A 268 -27.04 0.64 -7.34
CA ARG A 268 -27.83 -0.54 -7.73
C ARG A 268 -27.30 -1.20 -8.99
N ASP A 269 -26.95 -0.41 -10.00
CA ASP A 269 -26.45 -0.94 -11.27
C ASP A 269 -25.01 -1.47 -11.14
N GLN A 270 -24.17 -0.85 -10.29
CA GLN A 270 -22.85 -1.37 -9.97
C GLN A 270 -22.94 -2.71 -9.21
N GLU A 271 -23.84 -2.83 -8.23
CA GLU A 271 -24.13 -4.08 -7.52
C GLU A 271 -24.67 -5.16 -8.45
N HIS A 272 -25.56 -4.77 -9.37
CA HIS A 272 -26.08 -5.68 -10.40
C HIS A 272 -24.94 -6.24 -11.26
N LEU A 273 -24.05 -5.38 -11.76
CA LEU A 273 -22.92 -5.77 -12.61
C LEU A 273 -21.97 -6.77 -11.94
N ILE A 274 -21.73 -6.64 -10.63
CA ILE A 274 -20.89 -7.59 -9.89
C ILE A 274 -21.62 -8.89 -9.51
N SER A 275 -22.97 -8.87 -9.52
CA SER A 275 -23.80 -10.05 -9.21
C SER A 275 -23.97 -11.00 -10.40
N ILE A 276 -23.82 -10.49 -11.63
CA ILE A 276 -24.00 -11.25 -12.86
C ILE A 276 -22.67 -11.78 -13.41
N LYS A 277 -22.73 -12.88 -14.16
CA LYS A 277 -21.60 -13.32 -14.97
C LYS A 277 -21.60 -12.51 -16.27
N GLY A 278 -20.56 -11.71 -16.48
CA GLY A 278 -20.47 -10.91 -17.70
C GLY A 278 -19.26 -9.99 -17.66
N ALA A 279 -19.21 -9.10 -16.67
CA ALA A 279 -18.11 -8.16 -16.50
C ALA A 279 -16.81 -8.86 -16.07
N ASN A 280 -15.67 -8.37 -16.55
CA ASN A 280 -14.36 -8.78 -16.05
C ASN A 280 -13.76 -7.73 -15.09
N TYR A 281 -14.21 -6.48 -15.20
CA TYR A 281 -13.81 -5.40 -14.31
C TYR A 281 -14.95 -4.41 -14.15
N VAL A 282 -15.18 -3.98 -12.91
CA VAL A 282 -16.19 -2.96 -12.55
C VAL A 282 -15.58 -2.00 -11.53
N GLU A 283 -15.56 -0.72 -11.87
CA GLU A 283 -15.23 0.38 -10.95
C GLU A 283 -16.25 1.51 -11.06
N GLY A 284 -16.09 2.51 -10.20
CA GLY A 284 -16.90 3.71 -10.18
C GLY A 284 -16.08 4.94 -9.84
N SER A 285 -16.51 6.10 -10.33
CA SER A 285 -15.91 7.39 -9.98
C SER A 285 -16.95 8.49 -9.81
N LEU A 286 -16.62 9.47 -8.98
CA LEU A 286 -17.37 10.71 -8.79
C LEU A 286 -16.78 11.77 -9.71
N LEU A 287 -17.65 12.47 -10.45
CA LEU A 287 -17.30 13.63 -11.26
C LEU A 287 -17.89 14.87 -10.59
N THR A 288 -17.04 15.84 -10.27
CA THR A 288 -17.46 17.07 -9.57
C THR A 288 -17.00 18.30 -10.33
N ASP A 289 -17.61 19.46 -10.05
CA ASP A 289 -17.15 20.75 -10.63
C ASP A 289 -15.68 21.07 -10.28
N LYS A 290 -15.18 20.54 -9.17
CA LYS A 290 -13.79 20.69 -8.71
C LYS A 290 -12.84 19.65 -9.27
N SER A 291 -13.35 18.59 -9.89
CA SER A 291 -12.58 17.48 -10.48
C SER A 291 -13.03 17.27 -11.93
N PRO A 292 -12.59 18.14 -12.86
CA PRO A 292 -13.08 18.13 -14.22
C PRO A 292 -12.75 16.80 -14.93
N PRO A 293 -13.46 16.46 -16.02
CA PRO A 293 -13.23 15.24 -16.82
C PRO A 293 -11.81 15.06 -17.37
N ASN A 294 -10.92 16.05 -17.19
CA ASN A 294 -9.50 16.04 -17.54
C ASN A 294 -8.58 15.53 -16.42
N ASN A 295 -9.12 14.93 -15.35
CA ASN A 295 -8.28 14.28 -14.35
C ASN A 295 -7.43 13.15 -14.97
N TRP A 296 -6.35 12.75 -14.30
CA TRP A 296 -5.41 11.73 -14.81
C TRP A 296 -6.11 10.39 -15.17
N ARG A 297 -7.23 10.06 -14.52
CA ARG A 297 -8.06 8.88 -14.82
C ARG A 297 -8.89 9.00 -16.10
N SER A 298 -9.06 10.19 -16.66
CA SER A 298 -10.04 10.46 -17.73
C SER A 298 -9.52 11.31 -18.89
N SER A 299 -8.34 11.92 -18.75
CA SER A 299 -7.74 12.84 -19.72
C SER A 299 -7.62 12.26 -21.12
N SER A 300 -7.38 10.95 -21.22
CA SER A 300 -7.25 10.26 -22.49
C SER A 300 -8.54 9.59 -22.95
N PHE A 301 -9.56 9.35 -22.09
CA PHE A 301 -10.73 8.51 -22.41
C PHE A 301 -11.85 9.26 -23.16
N TYR A 302 -12.21 10.47 -22.71
CA TYR A 302 -13.26 11.27 -23.35
C TYR A 302 -12.66 12.19 -24.43
N SER A 303 -13.30 12.28 -25.60
CA SER A 303 -12.98 13.32 -26.58
C SER A 303 -13.41 14.70 -26.05
N SER A 304 -12.87 15.78 -26.61
CA SER A 304 -13.25 17.15 -26.22
C SER A 304 -14.75 17.42 -26.38
N SER A 305 -15.42 16.80 -27.37
CA SER A 305 -16.87 16.90 -27.53
C SER A 305 -17.64 16.17 -26.42
N HIS A 306 -17.19 14.96 -26.03
CA HIS A 306 -17.77 14.23 -24.91
C HIS A 306 -17.57 14.97 -23.59
N GLN A 307 -16.38 15.56 -23.36
CA GLN A 307 -16.08 16.36 -22.18
C GLN A 307 -17.03 17.57 -22.06
N SER A 308 -17.26 18.29 -23.15
CA SER A 308 -18.21 19.41 -23.18
C SER A 308 -19.64 18.96 -22.83
N LYS A 309 -20.08 17.85 -23.43
CA LYS A 309 -21.41 17.25 -23.17
C LYS A 309 -21.58 16.85 -21.70
N ILE A 310 -20.57 16.19 -21.11
CA ILE A 310 -20.54 15.82 -19.69
C ILE A 310 -20.55 17.07 -18.81
N GLY A 311 -19.75 18.09 -19.16
CA GLY A 311 -19.70 19.36 -18.42
C GLY A 311 -21.04 20.10 -18.39
N THR A 312 -21.83 20.07 -19.46
CA THR A 312 -23.20 20.62 -19.46
C THR A 312 -24.11 19.84 -18.52
N LEU A 313 -24.07 18.49 -18.57
CA LEU A 313 -24.87 17.66 -17.67
C LEU A 313 -24.48 17.88 -16.20
N LEU A 314 -23.19 18.00 -15.91
CA LEU A 314 -22.66 18.23 -14.57
C LEU A 314 -23.20 19.52 -13.96
N LYS A 315 -23.16 20.62 -14.71
CA LYS A 315 -23.75 21.91 -14.30
C LYS A 315 -25.24 21.81 -14.04
N ASN A 316 -25.96 21.05 -14.87
CA ASN A 316 -27.40 20.85 -14.71
C ASN A 316 -27.75 19.94 -13.51
N ASN A 317 -26.81 19.11 -13.04
CA ASN A 317 -26.98 18.19 -11.92
C ASN A 317 -26.29 18.66 -10.64
N GLN A 318 -26.33 19.97 -10.37
CA GLN A 318 -25.79 20.57 -9.15
C GLN A 318 -24.30 20.27 -8.90
N GLY A 319 -23.53 20.02 -9.97
CA GLY A 319 -22.08 19.86 -9.88
C GLY A 319 -21.61 18.48 -9.42
N LEU A 320 -22.47 17.45 -9.45
CA LEU A 320 -22.12 16.07 -9.11
C LEU A 320 -22.70 15.07 -10.11
N LEU A 321 -21.86 14.18 -10.64
CA LEU A 321 -22.25 13.02 -11.43
C LEU A 321 -21.47 11.79 -10.96
N TYR A 322 -21.95 10.62 -11.36
CA TYR A 322 -21.30 9.33 -11.09
C TYR A 322 -20.99 8.66 -12.42
N SER A 323 -19.91 7.88 -12.49
CA SER A 323 -19.56 7.11 -13.67
C SER A 323 -19.26 5.68 -13.27
N ILE A 324 -20.00 4.71 -13.83
CA ILE A 324 -19.57 3.31 -13.80
C ILE A 324 -18.53 3.12 -14.91
N GLU A 325 -17.47 2.40 -14.57
CA GLU A 325 -16.47 1.90 -15.51
C GLU A 325 -16.59 0.38 -15.59
N LEU A 326 -17.04 -0.11 -16.74
CA LEU A 326 -17.23 -1.53 -17.04
C LEU A 326 -16.21 -1.95 -18.09
N VAL A 327 -15.57 -3.11 -17.88
CA VAL A 327 -14.68 -3.68 -18.89
C VAL A 327 -14.96 -5.16 -19.10
N LYS A 328 -15.00 -5.55 -20.37
CA LYS A 328 -15.11 -6.92 -20.83
C LYS A 328 -13.85 -7.30 -21.60
N TYR A 329 -13.21 -8.38 -21.16
CA TYR A 329 -12.05 -8.94 -21.81
C TYR A 329 -12.46 -9.90 -22.91
N TYR A 330 -11.71 -9.92 -24.00
CA TYR A 330 -11.94 -10.83 -25.10
C TYR A 330 -10.64 -11.19 -25.82
N ASP A 331 -10.70 -12.24 -26.62
CA ASP A 331 -9.63 -12.65 -27.52
C ASP A 331 -10.16 -12.87 -28.94
N ASP A 332 -9.29 -13.31 -29.85
CA ASP A 332 -9.65 -13.50 -31.26
C ASP A 332 -10.78 -14.54 -31.46
N LEU A 333 -11.01 -15.43 -30.49
CA LEU A 333 -12.06 -16.45 -30.56
C LEU A 333 -13.44 -15.88 -30.20
N THR A 334 -13.50 -14.87 -29.34
CA THR A 334 -14.76 -14.25 -28.87
C THR A 334 -14.97 -12.84 -29.43
N ALA A 335 -14.11 -12.39 -30.35
CA ALA A 335 -14.17 -11.06 -30.94
C ALA A 335 -15.46 -10.78 -31.74
N ASN A 336 -16.12 -11.82 -32.26
CA ASN A 336 -17.36 -11.69 -33.04
C ASN A 336 -18.63 -11.56 -32.17
N THR A 337 -18.60 -11.98 -30.91
CA THR A 337 -19.75 -11.91 -29.98
C THR A 337 -19.67 -10.72 -29.03
N ILE A 338 -18.48 -10.11 -28.88
CA ILE A 338 -18.19 -9.15 -27.83
C ILE A 338 -19.12 -7.93 -27.79
N ASP A 339 -19.52 -7.38 -28.94
CA ASP A 339 -20.40 -6.21 -28.96
C ASP A 339 -21.82 -6.58 -28.53
N GLN A 340 -22.31 -7.78 -28.90
CA GLN A 340 -23.61 -8.31 -28.43
C GLN A 340 -23.57 -8.61 -26.93
N GLU A 341 -22.48 -9.18 -26.43
CA GLU A 341 -22.30 -9.42 -24.99
C GLU A 341 -22.34 -8.11 -24.19
N ILE A 342 -21.65 -7.06 -24.67
CA ILE A 342 -21.71 -5.74 -24.04
C ILE A 342 -23.13 -5.20 -24.06
N GLU A 343 -23.85 -5.28 -25.19
CA GLU A 343 -25.24 -4.82 -25.29
C GLU A 343 -26.15 -5.54 -24.30
N MET A 344 -26.04 -6.86 -24.18
CA MET A 344 -26.79 -7.64 -23.19
C MET A 344 -26.47 -7.25 -21.74
N ILE A 345 -25.20 -6.97 -21.43
CA ILE A 345 -24.79 -6.56 -20.08
C ILE A 345 -25.39 -5.19 -19.72
N ILE A 346 -25.46 -4.26 -20.67
CA ILE A 346 -25.88 -2.88 -20.41
C ILE A 346 -27.39 -2.63 -20.60
N GLU A 347 -28.13 -3.58 -21.20
CA GLU A 347 -29.52 -3.41 -21.63
C GLU A 347 -30.46 -2.92 -20.51
N ASN A 348 -30.26 -3.42 -19.28
CA ASN A 348 -31.11 -3.11 -18.13
C ASN A 348 -30.51 -2.09 -17.16
N LEU A 349 -29.44 -1.40 -17.57
CA LEU A 349 -28.82 -0.34 -16.75
C LEU A 349 -29.52 1.00 -16.96
N SER A 350 -29.45 1.86 -15.95
CA SER A 350 -30.21 3.09 -15.79
C SER A 350 -29.32 4.34 -15.89
N PHE A 351 -28.24 4.27 -16.66
CA PHE A 351 -27.40 5.43 -16.97
C PHE A 351 -28.19 6.47 -17.78
N VAL A 352 -27.69 7.71 -17.84
CA VAL A 352 -28.36 8.79 -18.57
C VAL A 352 -28.29 8.52 -20.07
N ASP A 353 -29.44 8.59 -20.76
CA ASP A 353 -29.55 8.34 -22.19
C ASP A 353 -28.52 9.16 -23.01
N GLY A 354 -27.77 8.46 -23.85
CA GLY A 354 -26.71 9.05 -24.67
C GLY A 354 -25.43 9.43 -23.92
N PHE A 355 -25.26 9.03 -22.66
CA PHE A 355 -24.02 9.17 -21.89
C PHE A 355 -23.35 7.82 -21.60
N ILE A 356 -23.20 7.04 -22.67
CA ILE A 356 -22.39 5.83 -22.72
C ILE A 356 -21.25 6.04 -23.70
N PHE A 357 -20.03 5.70 -23.28
CA PHE A 357 -18.81 5.93 -24.03
C PHE A 357 -18.01 4.64 -24.06
N LYS A 358 -17.60 4.20 -25.25
CA LYS A 358 -16.94 2.92 -25.47
C LYS A 358 -15.56 3.14 -26.08
N ARG A 359 -14.59 2.32 -25.69
CA ARG A 359 -13.28 2.16 -26.31
C ARG A 359 -12.95 0.70 -26.48
N ASP A 360 -12.10 0.42 -27.44
CA ASP A 360 -11.57 -0.91 -27.70
C ASP A 360 -10.05 -0.82 -27.76
N VAL A 361 -9.38 -1.43 -26.79
CA VAL A 361 -7.94 -1.28 -26.57
C VAL A 361 -7.27 -2.63 -26.36
N PRO A 362 -5.96 -2.76 -26.67
CA PRO A 362 -5.15 -3.87 -26.20
C PRO A 362 -5.25 -4.03 -24.67
N ILE A 363 -5.19 -5.26 -24.16
CA ILE A 363 -5.26 -5.50 -22.70
C ILE A 363 -4.14 -4.75 -21.95
N MET A 364 -2.93 -4.71 -22.55
CA MET A 364 -1.77 -4.07 -21.95
C MET A 364 -2.01 -2.58 -21.74
N ASP A 365 -2.60 -1.91 -22.73
CA ASP A 365 -2.94 -0.49 -22.65
C ASP A 365 -3.99 -0.22 -21.57
N PHE A 366 -4.97 -1.12 -21.40
CA PHE A 366 -5.96 -1.01 -20.34
C PHE A 366 -5.35 -1.21 -18.95
N LEU A 367 -4.58 -2.28 -18.73
CA LEU A 367 -3.96 -2.56 -17.44
C LEU A 367 -2.90 -1.51 -17.08
N ALA A 368 -2.18 -0.97 -18.06
CA ALA A 368 -1.18 0.08 -17.89
C ALA A 368 -1.75 1.52 -17.98
N ARG A 369 -3.09 1.70 -17.98
CA ARG A 369 -3.76 2.98 -18.29
C ARG A 369 -3.36 4.15 -17.39
N VAL A 370 -2.92 3.87 -16.17
CA VAL A 370 -2.46 4.90 -15.21
C VAL A 370 -1.07 5.45 -15.58
N GLY A 371 -0.29 4.68 -16.34
CA GLY A 371 1.09 5.03 -16.67
C GLY A 371 2.02 4.94 -15.45
N ASN A 372 3.23 5.49 -15.59
CA ASN A 372 4.18 5.64 -14.50
C ASN A 372 4.01 7.05 -13.88
N LEU A 373 3.67 7.10 -12.59
CA LEU A 373 3.46 8.33 -11.83
C LEU A 373 4.76 8.88 -11.23
N ASP A 374 5.86 8.12 -11.25
CA ASP A 374 7.19 8.55 -10.78
C ASP A 374 7.91 9.49 -11.77
N LYS A 375 7.20 10.02 -12.78
CA LYS A 375 7.74 11.07 -13.63
C LYS A 375 7.89 12.35 -12.79
N PRO A 376 9.00 13.08 -12.89
CA PRO A 376 9.24 14.23 -12.04
C PRO A 376 8.15 15.28 -12.27
N GLU A 377 7.27 15.45 -11.28
CA GLU A 377 6.44 16.65 -11.15
C GLU A 377 7.38 17.84 -10.89
N ALA A 378 7.02 19.02 -11.43
CA ALA A 378 7.84 20.22 -11.29
C ALA A 378 7.94 20.69 -9.83
N GLU A 379 6.96 20.34 -9.00
CA GLU A 379 6.93 20.58 -7.55
C GLU A 379 6.43 19.32 -6.81
N PRO A 380 6.94 19.04 -5.60
CA PRO A 380 6.56 17.84 -4.86
C PRO A 380 5.17 17.99 -4.22
N ALA A 381 4.16 17.34 -4.82
CA ALA A 381 2.81 17.32 -4.28
C ALA A 381 2.65 16.36 -3.07
N ALA A 382 1.63 16.62 -2.25
CA ALA A 382 1.20 15.75 -1.17
C ALA A 382 -0.06 14.96 -1.57
N HIS A 383 -0.15 13.70 -1.14
CA HIS A 383 -1.23 12.78 -1.52
C HIS A 383 -1.96 12.22 -0.29
N PRO A 384 -2.83 12.99 0.39
CA PRO A 384 -3.51 12.54 1.61
C PRO A 384 -4.69 11.60 1.29
N TRP A 385 -4.37 10.42 0.74
CA TRP A 385 -5.35 9.46 0.28
C TRP A 385 -6.08 8.76 1.44
N LEU A 386 -7.40 8.64 1.31
CA LEU A 386 -8.25 7.81 2.17
C LEU A 386 -8.85 6.68 1.33
N ASN A 387 -8.65 5.41 1.72
CA ASN A 387 -9.16 4.24 1.00
C ASN A 387 -10.06 3.38 1.91
N LEU A 388 -11.23 2.94 1.43
CA LEU A 388 -12.17 1.99 2.08
C LEU A 388 -12.33 0.71 1.20
N PHE A 389 -13.07 -0.37 1.57
CA PHE A 389 -12.89 -1.76 1.01
C PHE A 389 -14.01 -2.41 0.13
N VAL A 390 -13.73 -3.54 -0.56
CA VAL A 390 -14.53 -4.33 -1.57
C VAL A 390 -14.66 -5.83 -1.21
N PRO A 391 -15.66 -6.62 -1.66
CA PRO A 391 -15.93 -8.02 -1.28
C PRO A 391 -14.93 -9.13 -1.71
N ARG A 392 -15.07 -10.30 -1.05
CA ARG A 392 -14.39 -11.62 -1.25
C ARG A 392 -13.00 -11.80 -0.63
N TRP A 393 -13.00 -12.04 0.69
CA TRP A 393 -11.79 -12.22 1.51
C TRP A 393 -11.84 -13.54 2.28
N GLU A 394 -10.67 -14.02 2.66
CA GLU A 394 -10.55 -15.10 3.62
C GLU A 394 -10.26 -14.53 5.01
N ASP A 395 -11.16 -14.76 5.96
CA ASP A 395 -11.09 -14.15 7.30
C ASP A 395 -9.82 -14.53 8.09
N ARG A 396 -9.17 -15.64 7.73
CA ARG A 396 -7.89 -16.07 8.33
C ARG A 396 -6.75 -15.08 8.06
N MET A 397 -6.80 -14.36 6.94
CA MET A 397 -5.81 -13.36 6.55
C MET A 397 -5.83 -12.17 7.49
N SER A 398 -4.70 -11.46 7.58
CA SER A 398 -4.54 -10.29 8.45
C SER A 398 -5.28 -9.05 7.95
N ALA A 399 -5.63 -8.98 6.66
CA ALA A 399 -6.46 -7.90 6.13
C ALA A 399 -7.80 -7.80 6.87
N VAL A 400 -8.30 -6.58 7.02
CA VAL A 400 -9.51 -6.26 7.77
C VAL A 400 -10.54 -5.68 6.83
N THR A 401 -11.76 -6.20 6.86
CA THR A 401 -12.90 -5.70 6.07
C THR A 401 -14.10 -5.41 6.98
N PRO A 402 -15.09 -4.65 6.51
CA PRO A 402 -16.42 -4.61 7.12
C PRO A 402 -17.06 -6.01 7.20
N ASP A 403 -18.01 -6.21 8.12
CA ASP A 403 -18.71 -7.48 8.36
C ASP A 403 -19.92 -7.70 7.42
N GLU A 404 -19.92 -7.07 6.24
CA GLU A 404 -21.00 -7.17 5.23
C GLU A 404 -20.60 -8.01 4.01
N ASN A 405 -21.60 -8.58 3.32
CA ASN A 405 -21.37 -9.39 2.12
C ASN A 405 -20.94 -8.55 0.90
N ILE A 406 -21.45 -7.33 0.80
CA ILE A 406 -21.11 -6.34 -0.23
C ILE A 406 -20.72 -5.07 0.50
N PHE A 407 -19.59 -4.49 0.12
CA PHE A 407 -19.09 -3.23 0.68
C PHE A 407 -18.29 -2.50 -0.41
N TYR A 408 -18.17 -1.19 -0.28
CA TYR A 408 -17.63 -0.30 -1.30
C TYR A 408 -16.24 0.24 -0.99
N THR A 409 -15.35 0.15 -1.97
CA THR A 409 -14.07 0.86 -1.89
C THR A 409 -14.30 2.32 -2.21
N LEU A 410 -13.92 3.20 -1.28
CA LEU A 410 -13.89 4.64 -1.51
C LEU A 410 -12.45 5.11 -1.44
N GLY A 411 -11.88 5.54 -2.56
CA GLY A 411 -10.56 6.16 -2.65
C GLY A 411 -10.67 7.66 -2.88
N LEU A 412 -10.43 8.48 -1.85
CA LEU A 412 -10.32 9.94 -1.97
C LEU A 412 -8.88 10.30 -2.31
N LEU A 413 -8.57 10.31 -3.60
CA LEU A 413 -7.20 10.43 -4.10
C LEU A 413 -6.80 11.90 -4.30
N HIS A 414 -6.68 12.62 -3.19
CA HIS A 414 -6.27 14.03 -3.20
C HIS A 414 -4.83 14.19 -3.70
N THR A 415 -4.59 15.30 -4.40
CA THR A 415 -3.27 15.86 -4.70
C THR A 415 -3.33 17.31 -4.24
N CYS A 416 -2.38 17.74 -3.42
CA CYS A 416 -2.40 19.09 -2.87
C CYS A 416 -1.01 19.69 -2.74
N GLU A 417 -0.95 21.02 -2.77
CA GLU A 417 0.27 21.76 -2.45
C GLU A 417 0.56 21.71 -0.93
N PRO A 418 1.82 21.89 -0.48
CA PRO A 418 2.17 21.79 0.94
C PRO A 418 1.33 22.68 1.87
N HIS A 419 0.89 23.85 1.40
CA HIS A 419 0.09 24.80 2.19
C HIS A 419 -1.39 24.39 2.33
N GLU A 420 -1.88 23.49 1.47
CA GLU A 420 -3.25 22.97 1.49
C GLU A 420 -3.38 21.67 2.30
N LEU A 421 -2.25 21.07 2.71
CA LEU A 421 -2.22 19.78 3.39
C LEU A 421 -3.12 19.75 4.64
N GLY A 422 -3.05 20.78 5.49
CA GLY A 422 -3.87 20.86 6.71
C GLY A 422 -5.36 20.80 6.42
N TYR A 423 -5.81 21.47 5.35
CA TYR A 423 -7.22 21.45 4.93
C TYR A 423 -7.68 20.04 4.55
N PHE A 424 -6.88 19.30 3.77
CA PHE A 424 -7.25 17.93 3.38
C PHE A 424 -7.12 16.92 4.51
N GLU A 425 -6.17 17.11 5.45
CA GLU A 425 -6.12 16.29 6.66
C GLU A 425 -7.34 16.52 7.55
N ASP A 426 -7.75 17.77 7.75
CA ASP A 426 -8.97 18.12 8.50
C ASP A 426 -10.22 17.54 7.82
N GLN A 427 -10.33 17.68 6.49
CA GLN A 427 -11.42 17.09 5.71
C GLN A 427 -11.48 15.55 5.86
N ASN A 428 -10.34 14.86 5.79
CA ASN A 428 -10.28 13.41 5.99
C ASN A 428 -10.73 13.01 7.41
N ASN A 429 -10.33 13.77 8.42
CA ASN A 429 -10.76 13.54 9.81
C ASN A 429 -12.25 13.80 10.00
N GLU A 430 -12.80 14.85 9.37
CA GLU A 430 -14.23 15.15 9.39
C GLU A 430 -15.06 14.03 8.75
N ILE A 431 -14.59 13.45 7.64
CA ILE A 431 -15.26 12.32 6.99
C ILE A 431 -15.28 11.10 7.90
N ILE A 432 -14.16 10.75 8.53
CA ILE A 432 -14.08 9.64 9.48
C ILE A 432 -15.03 9.89 10.66
N LYS A 433 -15.01 11.10 11.21
CA LYS A 433 -15.88 11.49 12.33
C LYS A 433 -17.36 11.42 11.95
N PHE A 434 -17.72 11.90 10.77
CA PHE A 434 -19.08 11.78 10.24
C PHE A 434 -19.52 10.32 10.16
N CYS A 435 -18.68 9.42 9.63
CA CYS A 435 -18.99 7.99 9.58
C CYS A 435 -19.22 7.43 10.98
N GLU A 436 -18.39 7.79 11.96
CA GLU A 436 -18.56 7.36 13.35
C GLU A 436 -19.87 7.87 13.98
N GLU A 437 -20.19 9.15 13.81
CA GLU A 437 -21.41 9.79 14.33
C GLU A 437 -22.68 9.24 13.67
N ALA A 438 -22.61 8.92 12.37
CA ALA A 438 -23.71 8.32 11.62
C ALA A 438 -23.84 6.80 11.83
N GLY A 439 -22.91 6.16 12.56
CA GLY A 439 -22.91 4.71 12.76
C GLY A 439 -22.55 3.90 11.50
N ILE A 440 -21.84 4.51 10.55
CA ILE A 440 -21.38 3.85 9.32
C ILE A 440 -20.11 3.07 9.64
N GLU A 441 -20.18 1.74 9.53
CA GLU A 441 -19.04 0.87 9.79
C GLU A 441 -18.01 0.93 8.66
N ILE A 442 -16.92 1.66 8.90
CA ILE A 442 -15.81 1.77 7.94
C ILE A 442 -14.54 1.07 8.45
N LYS A 443 -13.75 0.55 7.51
CA LYS A 443 -12.38 0.09 7.75
C LYS A 443 -11.45 0.81 6.77
N GLN A 444 -10.33 1.33 7.26
CA GLN A 444 -9.33 1.96 6.40
C GLN A 444 -8.48 0.91 5.68
N TYR A 445 -8.39 1.00 4.36
CA TYR A 445 -7.40 0.33 3.54
C TYR A 445 -6.14 1.19 3.45
N LEU A 446 -4.96 0.57 3.47
CA LEU A 446 -3.69 1.24 3.76
C LEU A 446 -3.74 2.00 5.11
N PRO A 447 -4.19 1.35 6.20
CA PRO A 447 -4.52 2.01 7.45
C PRO A 447 -3.30 2.71 8.07
N HIS A 448 -3.54 3.82 8.74
CA HIS A 448 -2.54 4.47 9.57
C HIS A 448 -3.22 5.04 10.82
N TYR A 449 -2.83 4.52 11.98
CA TYR A 449 -3.32 4.99 13.26
C TYR A 449 -2.17 5.36 14.19
N LYS A 450 -2.42 6.37 15.03
CA LYS A 450 -1.42 6.89 15.97
C LYS A 450 -1.41 6.13 17.30
N SER A 451 -2.52 5.49 17.67
CA SER A 451 -2.67 4.82 18.96
C SER A 451 -2.93 3.32 18.84
N ARG A 452 -2.46 2.55 19.84
CA ARG A 452 -2.79 1.12 19.96
C ARG A 452 -4.30 0.88 20.08
N LYS A 453 -5.03 1.80 20.74
CA LYS A 453 -6.49 1.71 20.89
C LYS A 453 -7.20 1.75 19.53
N ASP A 454 -6.74 2.61 18.63
CA ASP A 454 -7.33 2.71 17.29
C ASP A 454 -6.98 1.50 16.43
N TRP A 455 -5.77 0.96 16.55
CA TRP A 455 -5.41 -0.32 15.94
C TRP A 455 -6.25 -1.49 16.47
N MET A 456 -6.49 -1.55 17.78
CA MET A 456 -7.40 -2.54 18.38
C MET A 456 -8.82 -2.41 17.81
N LYS A 457 -9.33 -1.17 17.65
CA LYS A 457 -10.63 -0.90 17.03
C LYS A 457 -10.65 -1.31 15.56
N HIS A 458 -9.58 -1.03 14.82
CA HIS A 458 -9.42 -1.43 13.43
C HIS A 458 -9.51 -2.94 13.28
N PHE A 459 -8.62 -3.69 13.92
CA PHE A 459 -8.58 -5.16 13.82
C PHE A 459 -9.77 -5.85 14.48
N GLY A 460 -10.42 -5.22 15.47
CA GLY A 460 -11.58 -5.77 16.17
C GLY A 460 -11.28 -7.17 16.71
N ARG A 461 -12.10 -8.17 16.32
CA ARG A 461 -11.92 -9.57 16.75
C ARG A 461 -10.57 -10.18 16.35
N LYS A 462 -9.91 -9.65 15.30
CA LYS A 462 -8.61 -10.16 14.82
C LYS A 462 -7.43 -9.69 15.66
N TRP A 463 -7.58 -8.67 16.51
CA TRP A 463 -6.48 -8.04 17.23
C TRP A 463 -5.65 -9.03 18.04
N LYS A 464 -6.30 -9.88 18.85
CA LYS A 464 -5.61 -10.88 19.67
C LYS A 464 -4.76 -11.84 18.83
N THR A 465 -5.31 -12.34 17.73
CA THR A 465 -4.59 -13.22 16.79
C THR A 465 -3.42 -12.49 16.14
N PHE A 466 -3.59 -11.21 15.79
CA PHE A 466 -2.53 -10.37 15.23
C PHE A 466 -1.37 -10.18 16.22
N GLU A 467 -1.66 -9.97 17.51
CA GLU A 467 -0.64 -9.90 18.58
C GLU A 467 0.09 -11.24 18.77
N GLU A 468 -0.65 -12.35 18.81
CA GLU A 468 -0.08 -13.70 18.96
C GLU A 468 0.85 -14.04 17.79
N ARG A 469 0.43 -13.73 16.55
CA ARG A 469 1.26 -13.85 15.34
C ARG A 469 2.51 -12.98 15.43
N LYS A 470 2.39 -11.76 15.95
CA LYS A 470 3.52 -10.85 16.12
C LYS A 470 4.55 -11.44 17.09
N MET A 471 4.11 -11.91 18.25
CA MET A 471 4.99 -12.58 19.22
C MET A 471 5.62 -13.86 18.65
N LYS A 472 4.91 -14.57 17.77
CA LYS A 472 5.40 -15.81 17.13
C LYS A 472 6.47 -15.54 16.07
N PHE A 473 6.29 -14.53 15.23
CA PHE A 473 7.13 -14.33 14.02
C PHE A 473 8.10 -13.15 14.11
N ASP A 474 7.80 -12.13 14.92
CA ASP A 474 8.66 -10.98 15.20
C ASP A 474 8.57 -10.57 16.70
N PRO A 475 9.07 -11.40 17.63
CA PRO A 475 8.96 -11.15 19.08
C PRO A 475 9.74 -9.91 19.55
N ARG A 476 10.72 -9.45 18.77
CA ARG A 476 11.53 -8.27 19.08
C ARG A 476 10.92 -6.99 18.47
N MET A 477 9.78 -7.10 17.79
CA MET A 477 9.04 -5.97 17.21
C MET A 477 9.93 -5.12 16.28
N ILE A 478 10.80 -5.74 15.49
CA ILE A 478 11.77 -5.00 14.67
C ILE A 478 11.20 -4.64 13.29
N LEU A 479 10.24 -5.41 12.77
CA LEU A 479 9.76 -5.25 11.40
C LEU A 479 8.69 -4.17 11.27
N SER A 480 8.86 -3.31 10.25
CA SER A 480 7.89 -2.35 9.72
C SER A 480 7.26 -1.44 10.79
N ARG A 481 8.10 -0.84 11.64
CA ARG A 481 7.67 0.10 12.70
C ARG A 481 7.00 1.37 12.18
N GLY A 482 7.23 1.73 10.92
CA GLY A 482 6.51 2.82 10.25
C GLY A 482 4.98 2.66 10.23
N GLN A 483 4.49 1.43 10.40
CA GLN A 483 3.05 1.18 10.58
C GLN A 483 2.49 1.69 11.91
N ASN A 484 3.36 1.89 12.92
CA ASN A 484 2.97 2.35 14.25
C ASN A 484 1.95 1.44 14.97
N ILE A 485 2.03 0.13 14.75
CA ILE A 485 1.18 -0.88 15.44
C ILE A 485 1.86 -1.35 16.74
N PHE A 486 3.12 -1.77 16.64
CA PHE A 486 3.94 -2.31 17.72
C PHE A 486 5.24 -1.54 17.85
N ASN A 487 5.15 -0.33 18.39
CA ASN A 487 6.34 0.44 18.76
C ASN A 487 6.64 0.20 20.24
N HIS A 488 7.93 0.13 20.60
CA HIS A 488 8.29 0.15 22.02
C HIS A 488 7.79 1.47 22.59
N VAL A 489 6.75 1.39 23.40
CA VAL A 489 6.44 2.43 24.36
C VAL A 489 7.66 2.46 25.29
N THR A 490 8.54 3.45 25.12
CA THR A 490 9.34 3.88 26.25
C THR A 490 8.34 4.24 27.33
N TYR A 491 8.49 3.64 28.51
CA TYR A 491 7.58 3.75 29.67
C TYR A 491 7.44 5.19 30.25
N SER A 492 7.66 6.24 29.45
CA SER A 492 7.65 7.64 29.84
C SER A 492 6.36 8.41 29.51
N ASP A 493 5.42 7.83 28.74
CA ASP A 493 4.20 8.56 28.30
C ASP A 493 2.88 7.94 28.78
N ILE A 494 2.83 7.45 30.03
CA ILE A 494 1.56 7.12 30.74
C ILE A 494 1.35 8.12 31.88
#